data_AF-A0A0F8Y009-F1
#
_entry.id   AF-A0A0F8Y009-F1
#
_cell.length_a   1.000
_cell.length_b   1.000
_cell.length_c   1.000
_cell.angle_alpha   90.00
_cell.angle_beta   90.00
_cell.angle_gamma   90.00
#
_symmetry.space_group_name_H-M   'P 1'
#
loop_
_entity.id
_entity.type
_entity.pdbx_description
1 polymer ?
#
loop_
_entity_poly.entity_id
_entity_poly.type
_entity_poly.pdbx_seq_one_letter_code
_entity_poly.pdbx_strand_id
1 'polypeptide(L)'
;PYTMGNRLVFEARRRSDGKWDTVNKMFEDLPASSEQVLHPEKYLDQPRDLPVIITLPNEEQLKAILGDEWHEIDRDVMGEFCLWLYLEDMFRGTRSGMAVAKGTSEGWDGDTMVFMGYGESNTKIALIWVSRWDTEEDAEQFFKTYRHLLTKKYVEEAKFANQGDDSVFQFSDQNGDIVRLEKRGTDVVLLEGAPRPSHQDLLSICWSAPRTEWTRPPHGTMKPSVGWGE
;
A
#
# COMPACT_ATOMS: atom_id res chain seq x y z
N PRO A 1 9.57 13.29 -8.29
CA PRO A 1 9.29 12.38 -9.43
C PRO A 1 10.31 12.45 -10.59
N TYR A 2 10.47 13.60 -11.26
CA TYR A 2 11.34 13.71 -12.46
C TYR A 2 12.83 13.40 -12.21
N THR A 3 13.35 13.74 -11.04
CA THR A 3 14.74 13.45 -10.66
C THR A 3 14.99 11.96 -10.41
N MET A 4 13.99 11.21 -9.96
CA MET A 4 14.13 9.77 -9.66
C MET A 4 14.14 8.93 -10.93
N GLY A 5 13.22 9.19 -11.87
CA GLY A 5 13.29 8.56 -13.19
C GLY A 5 14.59 8.89 -13.93
N ASN A 6 15.10 10.11 -13.79
CA ASN A 6 16.40 10.48 -14.33
C ASN A 6 17.55 9.68 -13.69
N ARG A 7 17.52 9.46 -12.36
CA ARG A 7 18.52 8.64 -11.64
C ARG A 7 18.56 7.21 -12.18
N LEU A 8 17.40 6.61 -12.39
CA LEU A 8 17.29 5.27 -12.99
C LEU A 8 17.94 5.22 -14.39
N VAL A 9 17.63 6.19 -15.26
CA VAL A 9 18.22 6.28 -16.62
C VAL A 9 19.74 6.50 -16.54
N PHE A 10 20.22 7.38 -15.67
CA PHE A 10 21.65 7.62 -15.49
C PHE A 10 22.38 6.36 -15.02
N GLU A 11 21.80 5.63 -14.07
CA GLU A 11 22.39 4.39 -13.56
C GLU A 11 22.43 3.29 -14.63
N ALA A 12 21.35 3.13 -15.40
CA ALA A 12 21.31 2.20 -16.54
C ALA A 12 22.40 2.52 -17.57
N ARG A 13 22.59 3.80 -17.89
CA ARG A 13 23.66 4.26 -18.80
C ARG A 13 25.04 4.04 -18.19
N ARG A 14 25.24 4.32 -16.90
CA ARG A 14 26.51 4.10 -16.21
C ARG A 14 26.94 2.63 -16.27
N ARG A 15 26.00 1.69 -16.04
CA ARG A 15 26.25 0.24 -16.09
C ARG A 15 26.47 -0.31 -17.51
N SER A 16 26.16 0.47 -18.54
CA SER A 16 26.25 0.06 -19.95
C SER A 16 27.22 0.91 -20.77
N ASP A 17 28.23 1.51 -20.13
CA ASP A 17 29.24 2.37 -20.77
C ASP A 17 28.64 3.51 -21.60
N GLY A 18 27.53 4.07 -21.14
CA GLY A 18 26.84 5.21 -21.75
C GLY A 18 25.92 4.88 -22.93
N LYS A 19 25.71 3.59 -23.26
CA LYS A 19 24.88 3.13 -24.39
C LYS A 19 23.41 3.50 -24.22
N TRP A 20 22.79 3.98 -25.30
CA TRP A 20 21.35 4.31 -25.34
C TRP A 20 20.46 3.08 -25.57
N ASP A 21 20.98 2.00 -26.14
CA ASP A 21 20.23 0.76 -26.38
C ASP A 21 19.63 0.20 -25.07
N THR A 22 20.33 0.34 -23.95
CA THR A 22 19.83 -0.04 -22.62
C THR A 22 18.59 0.75 -22.26
N VAL A 23 18.60 2.07 -22.48
CA VAL A 23 17.46 2.96 -22.19
C VAL A 23 16.29 2.64 -23.11
N ASN A 24 16.54 2.38 -24.39
CA ASN A 24 15.50 1.97 -25.33
C ASN A 24 14.81 0.69 -24.88
N LYS A 25 15.58 -0.31 -24.42
CA LYS A 25 15.01 -1.55 -23.85
C LYS A 25 14.13 -1.28 -22.63
N MET A 26 14.44 -0.28 -21.80
CA MET A 26 13.59 0.06 -20.66
C MET A 26 12.19 0.53 -21.06
N PHE A 27 12.02 1.14 -22.24
CA PHE A 27 10.70 1.49 -22.76
C PHE A 27 9.89 0.27 -23.24
N GLU A 28 10.57 -0.83 -23.58
CA GLU A 28 9.95 -2.13 -23.88
C GLU A 28 9.74 -2.95 -22.60
N ASP A 29 10.55 -2.68 -21.58
CA ASP A 29 10.67 -3.41 -20.32
C ASP A 29 10.43 -2.49 -19.12
N LEU A 30 9.29 -1.81 -19.06
CA LEU A 30 9.02 -0.82 -18.00
C LEU A 30 9.13 -1.41 -16.58
N PRO A 31 9.56 -0.59 -15.59
CA PRO A 31 9.45 -0.93 -14.18
C PRO A 31 8.02 -1.35 -13.81
N ALA A 32 7.89 -2.37 -12.98
CA ALA A 32 6.64 -2.91 -12.46
C ALA A 32 6.11 -2.16 -11.23
N SER A 33 6.98 -1.43 -10.51
CA SER A 33 6.62 -0.68 -9.31
C SER A 33 7.28 0.70 -9.26
N SER A 34 6.74 1.59 -8.41
CA SER A 34 7.40 2.87 -8.13
C SER A 34 8.73 2.68 -7.38
N GLU A 35 8.84 1.62 -6.59
CA GLU A 35 10.05 1.25 -5.86
C GLU A 35 11.24 0.99 -6.80
N GLN A 36 11.02 0.25 -7.88
CA GLN A 36 12.03 0.03 -8.91
C GLN A 36 12.52 1.33 -9.57
N VAL A 37 11.70 2.39 -9.59
CA VAL A 37 12.09 3.71 -10.08
C VAL A 37 12.89 4.48 -9.03
N LEU A 38 12.56 4.32 -7.75
CA LEU A 38 13.23 4.97 -6.62
C LEU A 38 14.60 4.34 -6.30
N HIS A 39 14.71 3.03 -6.48
CA HIS A 39 15.89 2.19 -6.19
C HIS A 39 16.32 1.45 -7.46
N PRO A 40 17.16 2.06 -8.31
CA PRO A 40 17.50 1.52 -9.63
C PRO A 40 18.07 0.10 -9.62
N GLU A 41 18.76 -0.29 -8.56
CA GLU A 41 19.26 -1.65 -8.32
C GLU A 41 18.15 -2.70 -8.36
N LYS A 42 16.98 -2.42 -7.78
CA LYS A 42 15.82 -3.32 -7.78
C LYS A 42 15.29 -3.62 -9.20
N TYR A 43 15.47 -2.67 -10.12
CA TYR A 43 15.11 -2.85 -11.53
C TYR A 43 16.23 -3.44 -12.41
N LEU A 44 17.48 -3.02 -12.16
CA LEU A 44 18.64 -3.29 -13.02
C LEU A 44 19.40 -4.57 -12.65
N ASP A 45 19.34 -5.02 -11.39
CA ASP A 45 19.96 -6.27 -10.95
C ASP A 45 19.17 -7.49 -11.42
N GLN A 46 19.80 -8.66 -11.33
CA GLN A 46 19.21 -9.95 -11.67
C GLN A 46 19.40 -10.94 -10.51
N PRO A 47 18.33 -11.61 -10.03
CA PRO A 47 16.93 -11.42 -10.46
C PRO A 47 16.41 -10.00 -10.14
N ARG A 48 15.44 -9.55 -10.94
CA ARG A 48 14.75 -8.27 -10.69
C ARG A 48 13.85 -8.44 -9.47
N ASP A 49 13.78 -7.41 -8.65
CA ASP A 49 12.89 -7.37 -7.50
C ASP A 49 11.48 -6.97 -7.93
N LEU A 50 10.53 -7.91 -7.92
CA LEU A 50 9.19 -7.72 -8.49
C LEU A 50 8.16 -7.60 -7.35
N PRO A 51 7.22 -6.64 -7.44
CA PRO A 51 6.30 -6.41 -6.34
C PRO A 51 5.38 -7.63 -6.13
N VAL A 52 5.04 -7.88 -4.87
CA VAL A 52 4.04 -8.85 -4.49
C VAL A 52 2.62 -8.31 -4.73
N ILE A 53 1.83 -9.07 -5.46
CA ILE A 53 0.41 -8.83 -5.67
C ILE A 53 -0.38 -9.52 -4.57
N ILE A 54 -1.20 -8.74 -3.85
CA ILE A 54 -2.07 -9.23 -2.78
C ILE A 54 -3.51 -9.29 -3.30
N THR A 55 -4.01 -10.50 -3.55
CA THR A 55 -5.33 -10.67 -4.17
C THR A 55 -6.44 -10.63 -3.12
N LEU A 56 -6.92 -9.43 -2.79
CA LEU A 56 -8.11 -9.25 -1.95
C LEU A 56 -9.40 -9.67 -2.69
N PRO A 57 -10.45 -10.11 -1.98
CA PRO A 57 -11.70 -10.53 -2.62
C PRO A 57 -12.32 -9.43 -3.47
N ASN A 58 -13.13 -9.85 -4.43
CA ASN A 58 -13.89 -8.93 -5.27
C ASN A 58 -15.07 -8.29 -4.50
N GLU A 59 -15.74 -7.34 -5.14
CA GLU A 59 -16.88 -6.63 -4.55
C GLU A 59 -17.96 -7.59 -4.01
N GLU A 60 -18.40 -8.58 -4.78
CA GLU A 60 -19.45 -9.52 -4.36
C GLU A 60 -19.08 -10.27 -3.08
N GLN A 61 -17.82 -10.72 -2.97
CA GLN A 61 -17.31 -11.41 -1.79
C GLN A 61 -17.20 -10.48 -0.58
N LEU A 62 -16.81 -9.22 -0.78
CA LEU A 62 -16.77 -8.22 0.30
C LEU A 62 -18.16 -7.83 0.78
N LYS A 63 -19.13 -7.70 -0.14
CA LYS A 63 -20.54 -7.47 0.19
C LYS A 63 -21.15 -8.59 1.01
N ALA A 64 -20.78 -9.85 0.76
CA ALA A 64 -21.24 -10.97 1.56
C ALA A 64 -20.85 -10.87 3.05
N ILE A 65 -19.85 -10.05 3.39
CA ILE A 65 -19.33 -9.85 4.75
C ILE A 65 -19.82 -8.53 5.36
N LEU A 66 -19.86 -7.47 4.54
CA LEU A 66 -20.22 -6.11 4.96
C LEU A 66 -21.73 -5.85 4.91
N GLY A 67 -22.45 -6.52 4.00
CA GLY A 67 -23.88 -6.34 3.71
C GLY A 67 -24.13 -5.74 2.31
N ASP A 68 -25.35 -5.93 1.80
CA ASP A 68 -25.73 -5.59 0.42
C ASP A 68 -25.69 -4.10 0.08
N GLU A 69 -25.82 -3.25 1.10
CA GLU A 69 -25.76 -1.78 0.99
C GLU A 69 -24.33 -1.25 0.77
N TRP A 70 -23.33 -2.11 0.94
CA TRP A 70 -21.95 -1.76 0.62
C TRP A 70 -21.65 -1.98 -0.86
N HIS A 71 -20.76 -1.16 -1.41
CA HIS A 71 -20.25 -1.31 -2.77
C HIS A 71 -18.79 -0.85 -2.84
N GLU A 72 -18.04 -1.35 -3.81
CA GLU A 72 -16.64 -0.94 -4.03
C GLU A 72 -16.63 0.47 -4.64
N ILE A 73 -15.97 1.41 -3.96
CA ILE A 73 -15.73 2.77 -4.46
C ILE A 73 -14.50 2.78 -5.36
N ASP A 74 -13.43 2.16 -4.86
CA ASP A 74 -12.13 2.18 -5.52
C ASP A 74 -11.25 1.02 -5.04
N ARG A 75 -10.30 0.64 -5.89
CA ARG A 75 -9.28 -0.35 -5.61
C ARG A 75 -7.98 0.06 -6.27
N ASP A 76 -6.94 0.17 -5.47
CA ASP A 76 -5.65 0.66 -5.95
C ASP A 76 -4.47 0.06 -5.17
N VAL A 77 -3.28 0.42 -5.61
CA VAL A 77 -1.97 0.16 -5.00
C VAL A 77 -1.43 1.51 -4.53
N MET A 78 -1.08 1.64 -3.26
CA MET A 78 -0.45 2.89 -2.77
C MET A 78 0.95 3.01 -3.40
N GLY A 79 1.76 1.95 -3.30
CA GLY A 79 3.14 1.98 -3.79
C GLY A 79 4.07 2.82 -2.90
N GLU A 80 5.37 2.53 -2.94
CA GLU A 80 6.38 3.25 -2.15
C GLU A 80 6.31 4.77 -2.36
N PHE A 81 6.21 5.24 -3.60
CA PHE A 81 6.29 6.66 -3.88
C PHE A 81 5.07 7.44 -3.36
N CYS A 82 3.85 6.95 -3.55
CA CYS A 82 2.68 7.66 -3.01
C CYS A 82 2.62 7.55 -1.49
N LEU A 83 3.06 6.42 -0.91
CA LEU A 83 3.20 6.30 0.54
C LEU A 83 4.18 7.33 1.09
N TRP A 84 5.35 7.49 0.46
CA TRP A 84 6.32 8.52 0.83
C TRP A 84 5.67 9.92 0.82
N LEU A 85 4.99 10.30 -0.25
CA LEU A 85 4.35 11.61 -0.36
C LEU A 85 3.24 11.81 0.68
N TYR A 86 2.42 10.78 0.91
CA TYR A 86 1.37 10.82 1.92
C TYR A 86 1.96 11.03 3.32
N LEU A 87 2.98 10.26 3.69
CA LEU A 87 3.66 10.41 4.97
C LEU A 87 4.34 11.78 5.08
N GLU A 88 4.97 12.26 4.02
CA GLU A 88 5.61 13.57 4.02
C GLU A 88 4.59 14.66 4.36
N ASP A 89 3.41 14.67 3.72
CA ASP A 89 2.35 15.63 4.01
C ASP A 89 1.88 15.56 5.47
N MET A 90 1.66 14.34 5.97
CA MET A 90 1.24 14.10 7.36
C MET A 90 2.26 14.52 8.43
N PHE A 91 3.54 14.58 8.05
CA PHE A 91 4.63 15.02 8.93
C PHE A 91 5.17 16.42 8.59
N ARG A 92 4.48 17.19 7.73
CA ARG A 92 4.87 18.56 7.41
C ARG A 92 5.02 19.41 8.68
N GLY A 93 6.05 20.25 8.68
CA GLY A 93 6.40 21.11 9.81
C GLY A 93 7.14 20.42 10.96
N THR A 94 7.39 19.12 10.89
CA THR A 94 8.28 18.43 11.84
C THR A 94 9.73 18.43 11.34
N ARG A 95 10.69 18.63 12.25
CA ARG A 95 12.12 18.76 11.92
C ARG A 95 12.70 17.56 11.16
N SER A 96 12.07 16.39 11.27
CA SER A 96 12.51 15.13 10.66
C SER A 96 11.46 14.50 9.72
N GLY A 97 10.39 15.22 9.37
CA GLY A 97 9.23 14.64 8.67
C GLY A 97 9.58 13.95 7.36
N MET A 98 10.42 14.59 6.53
CA MET A 98 10.89 14.02 5.27
C MET A 98 11.73 12.75 5.46
N ALA A 99 12.62 12.73 6.47
CA ALA A 99 13.47 11.56 6.74
C ALA A 99 12.65 10.38 7.28
N VAL A 100 11.68 10.66 8.16
CA VAL A 100 10.73 9.65 8.66
C VAL A 100 9.88 9.11 7.53
N ALA A 101 9.32 9.97 6.68
CA ALA A 101 8.47 9.57 5.56
C ALA A 101 9.23 8.67 4.58
N LYS A 102 10.45 9.07 4.18
CA LYS A 102 11.29 8.26 3.31
C LYS A 102 11.63 6.92 3.96
N GLY A 103 12.21 6.92 5.16
CA GLY A 103 12.63 5.67 5.80
C GLY A 103 11.46 4.73 6.11
N THR A 104 10.24 5.24 6.27
CA THR A 104 9.04 4.42 6.54
C THR A 104 8.46 3.80 5.27
N SER A 105 8.68 4.42 4.11
CA SER A 105 8.20 3.90 2.82
C SER A 105 9.20 2.96 2.16
N GLU A 106 10.49 3.12 2.46
CA GLU A 106 11.58 2.24 2.03
C GLU A 106 11.34 0.79 2.49
N GLY A 107 11.60 -0.17 1.59
CA GLY A 107 11.34 -1.59 1.83
C GLY A 107 9.90 -2.03 1.55
N TRP A 108 9.06 -1.18 0.94
CA TRP A 108 7.74 -1.58 0.46
C TRP A 108 7.86 -2.61 -0.66
N ASP A 109 7.21 -3.76 -0.55
CA ASP A 109 7.30 -4.86 -1.54
C ASP A 109 5.97 -5.09 -2.29
N GLY A 110 4.89 -4.45 -1.87
CA GLY A 110 3.59 -4.66 -2.52
C GLY A 110 2.44 -4.30 -1.62
N ASP A 111 1.32 -3.84 -2.18
CA ASP A 111 0.09 -3.67 -1.42
C ASP A 111 -1.15 -3.71 -2.29
N THR A 112 -2.32 -3.76 -1.63
CA THR A 112 -3.62 -3.58 -2.25
C THR A 112 -4.56 -2.92 -1.26
N MET A 113 -5.23 -1.87 -1.74
CA MET A 113 -6.24 -1.11 -1.01
C MET A 113 -7.61 -1.31 -1.67
N VAL A 114 -8.64 -1.46 -0.86
CA VAL A 114 -10.04 -1.47 -1.29
C VAL A 114 -10.83 -0.52 -0.41
N PHE A 115 -11.54 0.40 -1.05
CA PHE A 115 -12.46 1.33 -0.41
C PHE A 115 -13.90 0.86 -0.66
N MET A 116 -14.64 0.62 0.41
CA MET A 116 -16.04 0.23 0.36
C MET A 116 -16.92 1.39 0.87
N GLY A 117 -17.99 1.70 0.15
CA GLY A 117 -18.94 2.76 0.48
C GLY A 117 -20.29 2.22 0.92
N TYR A 118 -20.90 2.86 1.93
CA TYR A 118 -22.23 2.48 2.43
C TYR A 118 -23.35 3.38 1.87
N GLY A 119 -24.29 2.75 1.16
CA GLY A 119 -25.43 3.39 0.48
C GLY A 119 -24.99 4.26 -0.71
N GLU A 120 -25.94 4.71 -1.53
CA GLU A 120 -25.64 5.45 -2.78
C GLU A 120 -24.82 6.75 -2.58
N SER A 121 -24.87 7.34 -1.38
CA SER A 121 -24.17 8.59 -1.05
C SER A 121 -22.87 8.38 -0.27
N ASN A 122 -22.37 7.14 -0.12
CA ASN A 122 -21.12 6.83 0.61
C ASN A 122 -21.07 7.46 2.00
N THR A 123 -22.17 7.35 2.75
CA THR A 123 -22.31 7.98 4.08
C THR A 123 -21.33 7.42 5.11
N LYS A 124 -20.80 6.21 4.85
CA LYS A 124 -19.64 5.62 5.52
C LYS A 124 -18.67 5.07 4.47
N ILE A 125 -17.40 5.05 4.83
CA ILE A 125 -16.33 4.44 4.04
C ILE A 125 -15.58 3.45 4.93
N ALA A 126 -15.35 2.25 4.43
CA ALA A 126 -14.44 1.29 5.02
C ALA A 126 -13.20 1.13 4.11
N LEU A 127 -12.01 1.21 4.71
CA LEU A 127 -10.75 0.94 4.05
C LEU A 127 -10.25 -0.44 4.48
N ILE A 128 -9.93 -1.28 3.49
CA ILE A 128 -9.21 -2.53 3.65
C ILE A 128 -7.86 -2.36 2.95
N TRP A 129 -6.77 -2.37 3.69
CA TRP A 129 -5.43 -2.25 3.11
C TRP A 129 -4.53 -3.34 3.67
N VAL A 130 -3.90 -4.08 2.76
CA VAL A 130 -2.87 -5.06 3.10
C VAL A 130 -1.59 -4.67 2.37
N SER A 131 -0.48 -4.59 3.09
CA SER A 131 0.84 -4.30 2.56
C SER A 131 1.86 -5.36 2.97
N ARG A 132 2.88 -5.51 2.13
CA ARG A 132 4.04 -6.36 2.30
C ARG A 132 5.32 -5.55 2.22
N TRP A 133 6.32 -6.01 2.95
CA TRP A 133 7.61 -5.36 3.12
C TRP A 133 8.76 -6.35 2.91
N ASP A 134 9.91 -5.85 2.48
CA ASP A 134 11.13 -6.64 2.26
C ASP A 134 11.58 -7.38 3.52
N THR A 135 11.52 -6.69 4.67
CA THR A 135 11.96 -7.22 5.96
C THR A 135 10.92 -7.02 7.06
N GLU A 136 11.06 -7.77 8.15
CA GLU A 136 10.19 -7.60 9.32
C GLU A 136 10.42 -6.25 10.01
N GLU A 137 11.65 -5.74 9.92
CA GLU A 137 12.06 -4.43 10.40
C GLU A 137 11.38 -3.29 9.63
N ASP A 138 11.29 -3.40 8.31
CA ASP A 138 10.59 -2.41 7.47
C ASP A 138 9.09 -2.40 7.79
N ALA A 139 8.46 -3.58 7.89
CA ALA A 139 7.07 -3.72 8.32
C ALA A 139 6.83 -3.14 9.72
N GLU A 140 7.77 -3.35 10.65
CA GLU A 140 7.69 -2.81 12.01
C GLU A 140 7.81 -1.29 12.03
N GLN A 141 8.69 -0.73 11.19
CA GLN A 141 8.82 0.71 11.04
C GLN A 141 7.54 1.33 10.46
N PHE A 142 6.96 0.73 9.42
CA PHE A 142 5.67 1.14 8.89
C PHE A 142 4.57 1.07 9.96
N PHE A 143 4.44 -0.06 10.65
CA PHE A 143 3.43 -0.25 11.69
C PHE A 143 3.52 0.84 12.77
N LYS A 144 4.71 1.12 13.29
CA LYS A 144 4.94 2.15 14.31
C LYS A 144 4.58 3.55 13.81
N THR A 145 5.02 3.90 12.60
CA THR A 145 4.73 5.20 12.01
C THR A 145 3.23 5.36 11.73
N TYR A 146 2.58 4.35 11.16
CA TYR A 146 1.16 4.41 10.85
C TYR A 146 0.28 4.39 12.11
N ARG A 147 0.68 3.65 13.15
CA ARG A 147 0.07 3.73 14.49
C ARG A 147 0.08 5.16 15.01
N HIS A 148 1.19 5.88 14.87
CA HIS A 148 1.29 7.29 15.26
C HIS A 148 0.42 8.22 14.40
N LEU A 149 0.16 7.88 13.14
CA LEU A 149 -0.80 8.62 12.32
C LEU A 149 -2.23 8.39 12.80
N LEU A 150 -2.59 7.15 13.13
CA LEU A 150 -3.91 6.82 13.66
C LEU A 150 -4.16 7.48 15.01
N THR A 151 -3.16 7.55 15.90
CA THR A 151 -3.32 8.27 17.18
C THR A 151 -3.52 9.78 17.01
N LYS A 152 -2.94 10.37 15.96
CA LYS A 152 -3.19 11.78 15.60
C LYS A 152 -4.55 11.99 14.95
N LYS A 153 -5.01 11.04 14.14
CA LYS A 153 -6.29 11.09 13.44
C LYS A 153 -7.47 10.90 14.41
N TYR A 154 -7.34 9.98 15.36
CA TYR A 154 -8.36 9.58 16.32
C TYR A 154 -7.95 9.87 17.76
N VAL A 155 -7.74 11.15 18.07
CA VAL A 155 -7.09 11.59 19.33
C VAL A 155 -7.78 11.07 20.59
N GLU A 156 -9.10 11.05 20.61
CA GLU A 156 -9.87 10.64 21.79
C GLU A 156 -10.06 9.13 21.85
N GLU A 157 -10.39 8.51 20.73
CA GLU A 157 -10.68 7.08 20.63
C GLU A 157 -9.43 6.23 20.78
N ALA A 158 -8.29 6.68 20.24
CA ALA A 158 -7.01 5.99 20.36
C ALA A 158 -6.51 5.87 21.80
N LYS A 159 -7.03 6.68 22.74
CA LYS A 159 -6.72 6.52 24.19
C LYS A 159 -7.21 5.19 24.74
N PHE A 160 -8.24 4.62 24.13
CA PHE A 160 -8.82 3.33 24.47
C PHE A 160 -8.28 2.18 23.62
N ALA A 161 -7.22 2.43 22.84
CA ALA A 161 -6.59 1.37 22.09
C ALA A 161 -6.04 0.28 23.02
N ASN A 162 -6.01 -0.96 22.52
CA ASN A 162 -5.42 -2.07 23.24
C ASN A 162 -3.99 -1.73 23.71
N GLN A 163 -3.69 -2.08 24.95
CA GLN A 163 -2.38 -1.86 25.57
C GLN A 163 -1.64 -3.20 25.64
N GLY A 164 -0.36 -3.23 25.27
CA GLY A 164 0.54 -4.37 25.53
C GLY A 164 0.79 -5.34 24.38
N ASP A 165 0.30 -5.08 23.16
CA ASP A 165 0.71 -5.81 21.96
C ASP A 165 1.43 -4.85 21.00
N ASP A 166 2.70 -5.12 20.73
CA ASP A 166 3.53 -4.29 19.84
C ASP A 166 3.19 -4.52 18.36
N SER A 167 2.43 -5.57 18.03
CA SER A 167 2.04 -5.93 16.67
C SER A 167 0.57 -5.62 16.34
N VAL A 168 -0.21 -5.18 17.32
CA VAL A 168 -1.65 -4.91 17.16
C VAL A 168 -2.00 -3.56 17.77
N PHE A 169 -2.66 -2.71 16.98
CA PHE A 169 -3.26 -1.48 17.43
C PHE A 169 -4.72 -1.41 16.99
N GLN A 170 -5.63 -1.42 17.96
CA GLN A 170 -7.07 -1.49 17.73
C GLN A 170 -7.85 -0.63 18.71
N PHE A 171 -8.83 0.11 18.21
CA PHE A 171 -9.84 0.82 19.00
C PHE A 171 -11.16 0.87 18.22
N SER A 172 -12.21 1.42 18.83
CA SER A 172 -13.48 1.67 18.16
C SER A 172 -13.61 3.17 17.89
N ASP A 173 -14.03 3.54 16.69
CA ASP A 173 -14.27 4.93 16.35
C ASP A 173 -15.59 5.46 16.99
N GLN A 174 -15.90 6.73 16.75
CA GLN A 174 -17.13 7.39 17.18
C GLN A 174 -18.44 6.70 16.73
N ASN A 175 -18.41 5.90 15.65
CA ASN A 175 -19.55 5.14 15.15
C ASN A 175 -19.65 3.73 15.77
N GLY A 176 -18.66 3.35 16.60
CA GLY A 176 -18.52 2.01 17.15
C GLY A 176 -17.90 0.99 16.19
N ASP A 177 -17.50 1.45 15.00
CA ASP A 177 -16.81 0.68 13.96
C ASP A 177 -15.34 0.48 14.38
N ILE A 178 -14.70 -0.59 13.90
CA ILE A 178 -13.36 -0.96 14.37
C ILE A 178 -12.29 -0.36 13.47
N VAL A 179 -11.31 0.29 14.10
CA VAL A 179 -10.02 0.60 13.48
C VAL A 179 -9.01 -0.41 13.99
N ARG A 180 -8.35 -1.13 13.09
CA ARG A 180 -7.34 -2.14 13.38
C ARG A 180 -6.15 -1.97 12.45
N LEU A 181 -4.98 -1.81 13.04
CA LEU A 181 -3.68 -1.97 12.40
C LEU A 181 -3.01 -3.20 13.03
N GLU A 182 -2.58 -4.15 12.21
CA GLU A 182 -1.96 -5.39 12.69
C GLU A 182 -0.80 -5.81 11.79
N LYS A 183 0.33 -6.15 12.41
CA LYS A 183 1.54 -6.66 11.74
C LYS A 183 1.71 -8.15 12.01
N ARG A 184 2.06 -8.93 10.99
CA ARG A 184 2.52 -10.32 11.13
C ARG A 184 3.69 -10.58 10.19
N GLY A 185 4.86 -10.85 10.76
CA GLY A 185 6.10 -10.96 9.99
C GLY A 185 6.33 -9.67 9.19
N THR A 186 6.39 -9.83 7.87
CA THR A 186 6.61 -8.77 6.87
C THR A 186 5.32 -8.17 6.30
N ASP A 187 4.14 -8.59 6.77
CA ASP A 187 2.84 -8.09 6.28
C ASP A 187 2.19 -7.19 7.33
N VAL A 188 1.47 -6.16 6.86
CA VAL A 188 0.65 -5.28 7.69
C VAL A 188 -0.75 -5.16 7.10
N VAL A 189 -1.76 -5.27 7.96
CA VAL A 189 -3.18 -5.08 7.62
C VAL A 189 -3.70 -3.85 8.35
N LEU A 190 -4.33 -2.94 7.62
CA LEU A 190 -5.14 -1.84 8.14
C LEU A 190 -6.60 -2.04 7.73
N LEU A 191 -7.47 -2.08 8.72
CA LEU A 191 -8.92 -1.95 8.58
C LEU A 191 -9.36 -0.65 9.25
N GLU A 192 -10.05 0.21 8.53
CA GLU A 192 -10.60 1.46 9.06
C GLU A 192 -12.07 1.58 8.64
N GLY A 193 -12.95 2.01 9.55
CA GLY A 193 -14.38 2.18 9.25
C GLY A 193 -15.15 0.87 8.99
N ALA A 194 -14.55 -0.28 9.28
CA ALA A 194 -15.19 -1.58 9.14
C ALA A 194 -16.23 -1.82 10.26
N PRO A 195 -17.47 -2.22 9.94
CA PRO A 195 -18.47 -2.57 10.93
C PRO A 195 -17.96 -3.64 11.89
N ARG A 196 -18.21 -3.45 13.20
CA ARG A 196 -17.79 -4.40 14.24
C ARG A 196 -18.18 -5.86 13.95
N PRO A 197 -19.39 -6.19 13.45
CA PRO A 197 -19.75 -7.58 13.16
C PRO A 197 -18.90 -8.22 12.05
N SER A 198 -18.47 -7.42 11.08
CA SER A 198 -17.73 -7.86 9.89
C SER A 198 -16.21 -7.90 10.10
N HIS A 199 -15.72 -7.22 11.13
CA HIS A 199 -14.29 -6.98 11.33
C HIS A 199 -13.43 -8.26 11.37
N GLN A 200 -13.86 -9.30 12.10
CA GLN A 200 -13.06 -10.52 12.24
C GLN A 200 -12.97 -11.32 10.93
N ASP A 201 -14.05 -11.32 10.14
CA ASP A 201 -14.10 -12.01 8.86
C ASP A 201 -13.25 -11.28 7.81
N LEU A 202 -13.31 -9.94 7.78
CA LEU A 202 -12.42 -9.12 6.95
C LEU A 202 -10.95 -9.35 7.30
N LEU A 203 -10.61 -9.37 8.58
CA LEU A 203 -9.24 -9.63 9.04
C LEU A 203 -8.77 -11.03 8.62
N SER A 204 -9.62 -12.05 8.79
CA SER A 204 -9.34 -13.42 8.36
C SER A 204 -9.03 -13.49 6.86
N ILE A 205 -9.85 -12.81 6.06
CA ILE A 205 -9.66 -12.73 4.61
C ILE A 205 -8.35 -12.04 4.25
N CYS A 206 -8.03 -10.90 4.87
CA CYS A 206 -6.79 -10.17 4.60
C CYS A 206 -5.56 -11.05 4.84
N TRP A 207 -5.57 -11.85 5.91
CA TRP A 207 -4.48 -12.78 6.23
C TRP A 207 -4.45 -14.04 5.36
N SER A 208 -5.59 -14.46 4.81
CA SER A 208 -5.68 -15.61 3.90
C SER A 208 -5.49 -15.28 2.42
N ALA A 209 -5.54 -13.99 2.05
CA ALA A 209 -5.47 -13.57 0.66
C ALA A 209 -4.16 -14.08 -0.01
N PRO A 210 -4.18 -14.52 -1.28
CA PRO A 210 -2.98 -14.93 -1.96
C PRO A 210 -1.96 -13.78 -2.08
N ARG A 211 -0.69 -14.08 -1.79
CA ARG A 211 0.46 -13.24 -2.12
C ARG A 211 1.21 -13.91 -3.26
N THR A 212 1.33 -13.24 -4.40
CA THR A 212 2.03 -13.77 -5.58
C THR A 212 2.95 -12.71 -6.14
N GLU A 213 4.21 -13.05 -6.38
CA GLU A 213 5.14 -12.17 -7.09
C GLU A 213 4.56 -11.78 -8.45
N TRP A 214 4.65 -10.50 -8.81
CA TRP A 214 4.14 -10.00 -10.07
C TRP A 214 4.83 -10.68 -11.23
N THR A 215 4.05 -11.15 -12.19
CA THR A 215 4.57 -11.65 -13.46
C THR A 215 4.21 -10.71 -14.59
N ARG A 216 5.15 -10.47 -15.49
CA ARG A 216 4.90 -9.66 -16.68
C ARG A 216 3.80 -10.28 -17.55
N PRO A 217 2.76 -9.50 -17.92
CA PRO A 217 1.83 -9.92 -18.97
C PRO A 217 2.56 -10.08 -20.31
N PRO A 218 2.21 -11.06 -21.16
CA PRO A 218 2.79 -11.21 -22.49
C PRO A 218 2.70 -9.90 -23.29
N HIS A 219 3.76 -9.56 -24.05
CA HIS A 219 3.78 -8.34 -24.86
C HIS A 219 2.52 -8.22 -25.73
N GLY A 220 1.80 -7.09 -25.61
CA GLY A 220 0.58 -6.79 -26.37
C GLY A 220 -0.74 -6.83 -25.57
N THR A 221 -0.73 -7.20 -24.29
CA THR A 221 -1.96 -7.23 -23.45
C THR A 221 -2.10 -6.07 -22.47
N MET A 222 -1.27 -5.03 -22.57
CA MET A 222 -1.48 -3.79 -21.82
C MET A 222 -2.72 -3.09 -22.38
N LYS A 223 -3.91 -3.53 -21.95
CA LYS A 223 -5.14 -2.76 -22.15
C LYS A 223 -5.01 -1.51 -21.25
N PRO A 224 -5.28 -0.31 -21.76
CA PRO A 224 -5.42 0.85 -20.90
C PRO A 224 -6.46 0.53 -19.83
N SER A 225 -6.10 0.70 -18.57
CA SER A 225 -7.08 0.80 -17.50
C SER A 225 -7.99 1.98 -17.84
N VAL A 226 -9.26 1.66 -18.08
CA VAL A 226 -10.46 2.51 -18.11
C VAL A 226 -10.20 3.98 -18.49
N GLY A 227 -10.61 4.32 -19.72
CA GLY A 227 -10.57 5.69 -20.22
C GLY A 227 -11.32 6.64 -19.29
N TRP A 228 -10.71 7.80 -19.04
CA TRP A 228 -11.41 8.97 -18.53
C TRP A 228 -12.59 9.24 -19.47
N GLY A 229 -13.81 9.04 -18.96
CA GLY A 229 -15.03 9.39 -19.66
C GLY A 229 -15.04 10.88 -19.97
N GLU A 230 -15.43 11.20 -21.20
CA GLU A 230 -15.69 12.56 -21.69
C GLU A 230 -16.74 13.30 -20.87
#